data_AF-A0A7H8TE92-F1
#
_entry.id   AF-A0A7H8TE92-F1
#
_cell.length_a   1.000
_cell.length_b   1.000
_cell.length_c   1.000
_cell.angle_alpha   90.00
_cell.angle_beta   90.00
_cell.angle_gamma   90.00
#
_symmetry.space_group_name_H-M   'P 1'
#
loop_
_entity.id
_entity.type
_entity.pdbx_description
1 polymer ?
#
loop_
_entity_poly.entity_id
_entity_poly.type
_entity_poly.pdbx_seq_one_letter_code
_entity_poly.pdbx_strand_id
1 'polypeptide(L)'
;MAGVAAASAALVMGVANSAVAADHTMHTGDAWGNVPGVDWSGTGFFNEYGDVVTIKDNDADGRGVTMNVYIGSPDGNPRYSFTVGGEGNTATKKASMGGKYDLPENTYIGFKFCRAPDGECKDYKFLNDN
;
A
#
# COMPACT_ATOMS: atom_id res chain seq x y z
N MET A 1 -21.51 -45.12 -24.60
CA MET A 1 -20.67 -44.35 -23.64
C MET A 1 -19.88 -43.33 -24.45
N ALA A 2 -19.96 -42.05 -24.06
CA ALA A 2 -19.18 -40.87 -24.46
C ALA A 2 -20.20 -39.72 -24.52
N GLY A 3 -20.15 -38.66 -23.72
CA GLY A 3 -19.13 -38.14 -22.83
C GLY A 3 -19.41 -36.64 -22.80
N VAL A 4 -20.16 -36.19 -21.81
CA VAL A 4 -20.62 -34.78 -21.70
C VAL A 4 -19.45 -33.95 -21.19
N ALA A 5 -18.82 -33.15 -22.04
CA ALA A 5 -17.82 -32.18 -21.62
C ALA A 5 -18.52 -30.81 -21.47
N ALA A 6 -18.99 -30.53 -20.26
CA ALA A 6 -19.43 -29.19 -19.88
C ALA A 6 -18.19 -28.31 -19.64
N ALA A 7 -17.95 -27.35 -20.52
CA ALA A 7 -16.93 -26.33 -20.30
C ALA A 7 -17.52 -25.20 -19.45
N SER A 8 -17.17 -25.16 -18.17
CA SER A 8 -17.50 -24.06 -17.27
C SER A 8 -16.61 -22.86 -17.59
N ALA A 9 -17.15 -21.87 -18.31
CA ALA A 9 -16.49 -20.58 -18.48
C ALA A 9 -16.64 -19.77 -17.17
N ALA A 10 -15.60 -19.78 -16.34
CA ALA A 10 -15.52 -18.91 -15.16
C ALA A 10 -15.31 -17.46 -15.63
N LEU A 11 -16.37 -16.66 -15.53
CA LEU A 11 -16.30 -15.20 -15.65
C LEU A 11 -15.52 -14.66 -14.45
N VAL A 12 -14.23 -14.37 -14.64
CA VAL A 12 -13.46 -13.56 -13.70
C VAL A 12 -13.93 -12.12 -13.90
N MET A 13 -14.90 -11.68 -13.10
CA MET A 13 -15.24 -10.27 -12.98
C MET A 13 -14.01 -9.54 -12.42
N GLY A 14 -13.22 -8.94 -13.30
CA GLY A 14 -12.15 -8.03 -12.90
C GLY A 14 -12.78 -6.88 -12.13
N VAL A 15 -12.47 -6.78 -10.84
CA VAL A 15 -12.83 -5.60 -10.06
C VAL A 15 -11.98 -4.46 -10.64
N ALA A 16 -12.62 -3.53 -11.33
CA ALA A 16 -11.98 -2.28 -11.68
C ALA A 16 -11.74 -1.55 -10.36
N ASN A 17 -10.48 -1.46 -9.93
CA ASN A 17 -10.10 -0.57 -8.85
C ASN A 17 -10.33 0.85 -9.37
N SER A 18 -11.45 1.46 -8.98
CA SER A 18 -11.67 2.89 -9.17
C SER A 18 -10.41 3.60 -8.66
N ALA A 19 -9.71 4.31 -9.54
CA ALA A 19 -8.65 5.21 -9.13
C ALA A 19 -9.33 6.38 -8.39
N VAL A 20 -9.65 6.17 -7.11
CA VAL A 20 -9.86 7.27 -6.18
C VAL A 20 -8.54 8.02 -6.11
N ALA A 21 -8.58 9.34 -6.32
CA ALA A 21 -7.44 10.17 -5.98
C ALA A 21 -7.12 9.89 -4.51
N ALA A 22 -5.88 9.49 -4.22
CA ALA A 22 -5.46 9.31 -2.85
C ALA A 22 -5.39 10.68 -2.18
N ASP A 23 -5.90 10.79 -0.95
CA ASP A 23 -5.78 12.03 -0.16
C ASP A 23 -4.30 12.32 0.13
N HIS A 24 -3.52 11.24 0.33
CA HIS A 24 -2.10 11.33 0.60
C HIS A 24 -1.28 10.35 -0.24
N THR A 25 -0.15 10.83 -0.75
CA THR A 25 0.84 10.05 -1.49
C THR A 25 2.14 9.95 -0.70
N MET A 26 2.73 8.75 -0.69
CA MET A 26 3.97 8.42 -0.01
C MET A 26 4.93 7.75 -0.98
N HIS A 27 6.23 7.87 -0.73
CA HIS A 27 7.25 7.25 -1.57
C HIS A 27 8.38 6.66 -0.74
N THR A 28 9.05 5.65 -1.26
CA THR A 28 10.25 5.06 -0.63
C THR A 28 11.33 4.77 -1.65
N GLY A 29 12.55 4.61 -1.15
CA GLY A 29 13.75 4.39 -1.95
C GLY A 29 14.33 5.67 -2.56
N ASP A 30 15.24 5.43 -3.50
CA ASP A 30 15.87 6.42 -4.34
C ASP A 30 14.79 7.16 -5.13
N ALA A 31 14.49 8.38 -4.73
CA ALA A 31 14.55 9.41 -5.75
C ALA A 31 15.61 10.39 -5.30
N TRP A 32 16.65 10.51 -6.12
CA TRP A 32 17.56 11.64 -6.12
C TRP A 32 16.77 12.93 -6.35
N GLY A 33 16.14 13.47 -5.31
CA GLY A 33 15.28 14.65 -5.39
C GLY A 33 14.02 14.44 -6.24
N ASN A 34 13.23 15.51 -6.42
CA ASN A 34 12.10 15.53 -7.35
C ASN A 34 12.60 15.64 -8.80
N VAL A 35 13.56 14.79 -9.18
CA VAL A 35 14.20 14.80 -10.50
C VAL A 35 13.31 14.03 -11.47
N PRO A 36 12.84 14.67 -12.55
CA PRO A 36 12.05 14.00 -13.56
C PRO A 36 12.80 12.80 -14.13
N GLY A 37 12.17 11.62 -14.12
CA GLY A 37 12.71 10.39 -14.70
C GLY A 37 13.52 9.50 -13.74
N VAL A 38 13.58 9.83 -12.45
CA VAL A 38 14.03 8.90 -11.41
C VAL A 38 12.80 8.31 -10.74
N ASP A 39 12.62 7.01 -10.88
CA ASP A 39 11.47 6.28 -10.34
C ASP A 39 11.73 5.90 -8.87
N TRP A 40 10.72 6.11 -8.04
CA TRP A 40 10.74 5.66 -6.64
C TRP A 40 10.61 4.15 -6.57
N SER A 41 11.41 3.50 -5.72
CA SER A 41 11.28 2.05 -5.49
C SER A 41 9.90 1.61 -5.03
N GLY A 42 9.17 2.46 -4.33
CA GLY A 42 7.75 2.21 -4.09
C GLY A 42 6.90 3.46 -3.98
N THR A 43 5.63 3.28 -4.28
CA THR A 43 4.59 4.29 -4.12
C THR A 43 3.55 3.80 -3.12
N GLY A 44 3.22 4.63 -2.16
CA GLY A 44 2.19 4.43 -1.17
C GLY A 44 1.06 5.44 -1.35
N PHE A 45 -0.15 5.02 -1.03
CA PHE A 45 -1.35 5.84 -1.06
C PHE A 45 -2.10 5.63 0.25
N PHE A 46 -2.59 6.71 0.84
CA PHE A 46 -3.52 6.66 1.95
C PHE A 46 -4.75 7.48 1.57
N ASN A 47 -5.91 6.84 1.63
CA ASN A 47 -7.21 7.49 1.53
C ASN A 47 -7.87 7.39 2.91
N GLU A 48 -8.20 8.54 3.47
CA GLU A 48 -8.76 8.67 4.81
C GLU A 48 -10.16 8.05 4.85
N TYR A 49 -10.94 8.24 3.79
CA TYR A 49 -12.26 7.61 3.68
C TYR A 49 -12.13 6.08 3.50
N GLY A 50 -12.46 5.35 4.55
CA GLY A 50 -12.39 3.89 4.61
C GLY A 50 -10.99 3.33 4.90
N ASP A 51 -10.09 4.17 5.41
CA ASP A 51 -8.70 3.87 5.83
C ASP A 51 -7.92 3.03 4.83
N VAL A 52 -7.99 3.41 3.55
CA VAL A 52 -7.40 2.61 2.47
C VAL A 52 -5.92 2.94 2.35
N VAL A 53 -5.07 2.03 2.81
CA VAL A 53 -3.62 2.10 2.64
C VAL A 53 -3.18 1.12 1.56
N THR A 54 -2.67 1.65 0.46
CA THR A 54 -2.14 0.88 -0.67
C THR A 54 -0.65 1.14 -0.83
N ILE A 55 0.13 0.09 -1.04
CA ILE A 55 1.54 0.20 -1.47
C ILE A 55 1.75 -0.55 -2.76
N LYS A 56 2.66 -0.04 -3.57
CA LYS A 56 3.11 -0.61 -4.83
C LYS A 56 4.63 -0.67 -4.85
N ASP A 57 5.16 -1.82 -5.23
CA ASP A 57 6.55 -1.96 -5.62
C ASP A 57 6.68 -1.55 -7.10
N ASN A 58 7.51 -0.56 -7.40
CA ASN A 58 7.67 -0.07 -8.77
C ASN A 58 8.92 -0.64 -9.45
N ASP A 59 9.85 -1.24 -8.70
CA ASP A 59 11.16 -1.62 -9.22
C ASP A 59 11.24 -3.12 -9.55
N ALA A 60 11.97 -3.44 -10.62
CA ALA A 60 12.29 -4.80 -11.03
C ALA A 60 13.62 -5.30 -10.44
N ASP A 61 14.00 -4.82 -9.27
CA ASP A 61 15.31 -5.09 -8.65
C ASP A 61 15.32 -6.36 -7.77
N GLY A 62 14.19 -7.08 -7.72
CA GLY A 62 14.00 -8.26 -6.87
C GLY A 62 13.86 -7.91 -5.38
N ARG A 63 13.69 -6.63 -5.06
CA ARG A 63 13.39 -6.13 -3.73
C ARG A 63 11.88 -5.96 -3.57
N GLY A 64 11.47 -5.49 -2.41
CA GLY A 64 10.08 -5.17 -2.14
C GLY A 64 9.98 -3.95 -1.25
N VAL A 65 8.75 -3.56 -0.93
CA VAL A 65 8.47 -2.41 -0.09
C VAL A 65 7.55 -2.80 1.07
N THR A 66 7.83 -2.24 2.24
CA THR A 66 7.14 -2.53 3.49
C THR A 66 6.56 -1.25 4.08
N MET A 67 5.27 -1.28 4.37
CA MET A 67 4.58 -0.21 5.10
C MET A 67 4.38 -0.62 6.55
N ASN A 68 4.76 0.27 7.46
CA ASN A 68 4.45 0.17 8.88
C ASN A 68 3.53 1.34 9.26
N VAL A 69 2.37 1.03 9.83
CA VAL A 69 1.34 2.02 10.18
C VAL A 69 1.25 2.14 11.70
N TYR A 70 1.20 3.37 12.20
CA TYR A 70 1.28 3.74 13.61
C TYR A 70 0.11 4.65 13.99
N ILE A 71 -0.32 4.59 15.25
CA ILE A 71 -1.18 5.63 15.82
C ILE A 71 -0.26 6.72 16.39
N GLY A 72 -0.43 7.95 15.91
CA GLY A 72 0.38 9.09 16.28
C GLY A 72 1.58 9.29 15.36
N SER A 73 2.78 9.12 15.91
CA SER A 73 4.03 9.31 15.19
C SER A 73 4.61 7.95 14.75
N PRO A 74 5.42 7.90 13.66
CA PRO A 74 6.00 6.66 13.13
C PRO A 74 7.19 6.12 13.97
N ASP A 75 7.03 6.12 15.29
CA ASP A 75 7.98 5.63 16.28
C ASP A 75 7.38 4.51 17.14
N GLY A 76 8.23 3.64 17.68
CA GLY A 76 7.80 2.52 18.52
C GLY A 76 7.23 1.33 17.73
N ASN A 77 6.14 0.73 18.25
CA ASN A 77 5.54 -0.48 17.69
C ASN A 77 4.43 -0.13 16.69
N PRO A 78 4.49 -0.64 15.45
CA PRO A 78 3.43 -0.38 14.48
C PRO A 78 2.14 -1.09 14.90
N ARG A 79 1.01 -0.44 14.64
CA ARG A 79 -0.33 -1.04 14.73
C ARG A 79 -0.44 -2.23 13.77
N TYR A 80 0.09 -2.08 12.57
CA TYR A 80 0.28 -3.17 11.63
C TYR A 80 1.36 -2.86 10.60
N SER A 81 1.85 -3.92 9.97
CA SER A 81 2.74 -3.83 8.83
C SER A 81 2.31 -4.79 7.72
N PHE A 82 2.71 -4.49 6.50
CA PHE A 82 2.51 -5.34 5.34
C PHE A 82 3.54 -5.01 4.27
N THR A 83 3.87 -6.02 3.47
CA THR A 83 4.92 -5.97 2.46
C THR A 83 4.37 -6.43 1.13
N VAL A 84 4.83 -5.79 0.05
CA VAL A 84 4.66 -6.27 -1.31
C VAL A 84 6.03 -6.31 -1.97
N GLY A 85 6.25 -7.29 -2.83
CA GLY A 85 7.48 -7.38 -3.62
C GLY A 85 7.16 -7.85 -5.03
N GLY A 86 8.06 -7.53 -5.94
CA GLY A 86 7.91 -7.79 -7.37
C GLY A 86 7.31 -6.58 -8.08
N GLU A 87 8.00 -6.18 -9.15
CA GLU A 87 7.65 -5.04 -9.98
C GLU A 87 6.16 -4.99 -10.33
N GLY A 88 5.54 -3.85 -10.06
CA GLY A 88 4.14 -3.59 -10.41
C GLY A 88 3.13 -4.16 -9.43
N ASN A 89 3.53 -5.01 -8.48
CA ASN A 89 2.62 -5.61 -7.52
C ASN A 89 2.13 -4.58 -6.49
N THR A 90 0.85 -4.71 -6.13
CA THR A 90 0.19 -3.84 -5.16
C THR A 90 -0.34 -4.64 -3.97
N ALA A 91 -0.26 -4.08 -2.77
CA ALA A 91 -0.95 -4.58 -1.60
C ALA A 91 -1.81 -3.48 -0.98
N THR A 92 -3.03 -3.83 -0.56
CA THR A 92 -3.99 -2.89 0.02
C THR A 92 -4.53 -3.41 1.35
N LYS A 93 -4.63 -2.52 2.34
CA LYS A 93 -5.36 -2.70 3.59
C LYS A 93 -6.42 -1.59 3.70
N LYS A 94 -7.54 -1.90 4.33
CA LYS A 94 -8.69 -0.98 4.45
C LYS A 94 -9.49 -1.25 5.71
N ALA A 95 -10.20 -0.25 6.23
CA ALA A 95 -11.06 -0.36 7.41
C ALA A 95 -12.04 -1.53 7.31
N SER A 96 -12.58 -1.80 6.11
CA SER A 96 -13.52 -2.89 5.87
C SER A 96 -12.95 -4.30 6.13
N MET A 97 -11.63 -4.44 6.31
CA MET A 97 -10.98 -5.68 6.76
C MET A 97 -11.04 -5.86 8.29
N GLY A 98 -11.49 -4.83 9.02
CA GLY A 98 -11.74 -4.82 10.45
C GLY A 98 -10.48 -4.78 11.34
N GLY A 99 -10.72 -4.63 12.64
CA GLY A 99 -9.69 -4.75 13.68
C GLY A 99 -8.59 -3.69 13.56
N LYS A 100 -7.35 -4.13 13.35
CA LYS A 100 -6.19 -3.22 13.32
C LYS A 100 -6.13 -2.30 12.09
N TYR A 101 -6.95 -2.55 11.07
CA TYR A 101 -7.01 -1.76 9.85
C TYR A 101 -8.00 -0.60 9.92
N ASP A 102 -8.91 -0.65 10.88
CA ASP A 102 -9.81 0.45 11.25
C ASP A 102 -9.00 1.45 12.09
N LEU A 103 -8.71 2.60 11.52
CA LEU A 103 -7.89 3.64 12.12
C LEU A 103 -8.78 4.62 12.89
N PRO A 104 -8.28 5.22 13.98
CA PRO A 104 -9.07 6.18 14.75
C PRO A 104 -9.21 7.51 14.01
N GLU A 105 -10.43 8.04 13.97
CA GLU A 105 -10.70 9.38 13.45
C GLU A 105 -10.16 10.50 14.34
N ASN A 106 -10.01 11.68 13.74
CA ASN A 106 -9.41 12.88 14.34
C ASN A 106 -8.05 12.62 14.99
N THR A 107 -7.30 11.66 14.46
CA THR A 107 -6.03 11.19 15.03
C THR A 107 -4.96 11.17 13.97
N TYR A 108 -3.76 11.62 14.32
CA TYR A 108 -2.63 11.49 13.41
C TYR A 108 -2.24 10.03 13.25
N ILE A 109 -2.02 9.61 12.01
CA ILE A 109 -1.54 8.30 11.63
C ILE A 109 -0.13 8.44 11.09
N GLY A 110 0.80 7.70 11.69
CA GLY A 110 2.18 7.64 11.27
C GLY A 110 2.38 6.51 10.25
N PHE A 111 3.16 6.77 9.21
CA PHE A 111 3.50 5.78 8.19
C PHE A 111 5.01 5.75 8.03
N LYS A 112 5.61 4.59 8.21
CA LYS A 112 7.03 4.35 7.90
C LYS A 112 7.13 3.43 6.71
N PHE A 113 7.54 3.99 5.58
CA PHE A 113 7.58 3.30 4.31
C PHE A 113 9.02 2.96 3.93
N CYS A 114 9.34 1.67 3.90
CA CYS A 114 10.70 1.19 3.74
C CYS A 114 10.88 0.34 2.48
N ARG A 115 12.03 0.47 1.82
CA ARG A 115 12.53 -0.53 0.87
C ARG A 115 13.12 -1.72 1.66
N ALA A 116 12.67 -2.92 1.34
CA ALA A 116 13.20 -4.18 1.88
C ALA A 116 14.05 -4.87 0.81
N PRO A 117 15.24 -5.42 1.11
CA PRO A 117 15.80 -5.60 2.46
C PRO A 117 16.70 -4.45 2.93
N ASP A 118 17.01 -3.47 2.10
CA ASP A 118 18.09 -2.50 2.38
C ASP A 118 17.79 -1.53 3.54
N GLY A 119 16.52 -1.44 3.96
CA GLY A 119 16.12 -0.71 5.16
C GLY A 119 16.04 0.81 4.99
N GLU A 120 16.11 1.33 3.76
CA GLU A 120 15.87 2.75 3.49
C GLU A 120 14.40 3.06 3.78
N CYS A 121 14.15 3.91 4.79
CA CYS A 121 12.81 4.24 5.25
C CYS A 121 12.54 5.73 5.17
N LYS A 122 11.30 6.08 4.83
CA LYS A 122 10.77 7.44 4.94
C LYS A 122 9.55 7.44 5.85
N ASP A 123 9.52 8.46 6.70
CA ASP A 123 8.46 8.67 7.67
C ASP A 123 7.48 9.73 7.18
N TYR A 124 6.20 9.44 7.29
CA TYR A 124 5.09 10.31 6.95
C TYR A 124 4.11 10.34 8.12
N LYS A 125 3.37 11.44 8.21
CA LYS A 125 2.35 11.63 9.24
C LYS A 125 1.21 12.45 8.67
N PHE A 126 0.01 11.89 8.71
CA PHE A 126 -1.20 12.52 8.21
C PHE A 126 -2.26 12.53 9.31
N LEU A 127 -3.09 13.57 9.35
CA LEU A 127 -4.29 13.54 10.20
C LEU A 127 -5.32 12.66 9.48
N ASN A 128 -5.97 11.73 10.18
CA ASN A 128 -7.17 11.05 9.67
C ASN A 128 -8.38 11.83 10.21
N ASP A 129 -9.06 12.61 9.37
CA ASP A 129 -10.20 13.45 9.79
C ASP A 129 -11.52 13.19 9.03
N ASN A 130 -11.62 12.04 8.36
CA ASN A 130 -12.82 11.62 7.61
C ASN A 130 -13.80 10.72 8.40
#